data_AF-A0A1Q8B6A9-F1
#
_entry.id   AF-A0A1Q8B6A9-F1
#
_cell.length_a   1.000
_cell.length_b   1.000
_cell.length_c   1.000
_cell.angle_alpha   90.00
_cell.angle_beta   90.00
_cell.angle_gamma   90.00
#
_symmetry.space_group_name_H-M   'P 1'
#
loop_
_entity.id
_entity.type
_entity.pdbx_description
1 polymer ?
#
loop_
_entity_poly.entity_id
_entity_poly.type
_entity_poly.pdbx_seq_one_letter_code
_entity_poly.pdbx_strand_id
1 'polypeptide(L)'
;MTVPIIAQEGKAALKIVEKIGKTLDSLKRSVTKESEVLALRLPDHTGEYSVVLRIKSGYYGGKIAFSIPNIIKLQAVCLPAFRREESAISREGDTFLFDPGKLSVGAETVLLKFIFKIEERTILENLVKLNSHLDPLGSDTATEDRYWLTAQIKFPATLQKLYSSLEVLGVDFRVDVGVHQQIKTLPSEVRGIIERTADFSGTSDREKLLKLVAEQRRAAKFVSRFREDFRELALLFMPTRFSRYIVVQQPFRYTECERGLELFESSFAPLPKFMTITSRTDLSLEEPAKEGVLVYKKKEVKDEIQRIFPTSKDYESSSRC
;
A
#
# COMPACT_ATOMS: atom_id res chain seq x y z
N MET A 1 -16.82 -28.64 17.49
CA MET A 1 -15.82 -28.99 16.46
C MET A 1 -14.74 -27.93 16.50
N THR A 2 -13.56 -28.34 16.91
CA THR A 2 -12.37 -27.54 17.18
C THR A 2 -11.76 -27.04 15.87
N VAL A 3 -11.71 -25.70 15.71
CA VAL A 3 -11.04 -25.02 14.59
C VAL A 3 -9.53 -25.15 14.81
N PRO A 4 -8.76 -25.74 13.86
CA PRO A 4 -7.34 -25.95 14.06
C PRO A 4 -6.55 -24.65 13.81
N ILE A 5 -5.74 -24.25 14.80
CA ILE A 5 -4.35 -23.76 14.69
C ILE A 5 -4.03 -22.73 13.58
N ILE A 6 -4.90 -21.76 13.30
CA ILE A 6 -4.55 -20.54 12.51
C ILE A 6 -4.65 -19.27 13.39
N ALA A 7 -4.88 -19.47 14.70
CA ALA A 7 -5.50 -18.47 15.56
C ALA A 7 -4.55 -17.54 16.34
N GLN A 8 -3.31 -17.28 15.90
CA GLN A 8 -2.44 -16.39 16.69
C GLN A 8 -2.15 -14.98 16.15
N GLU A 9 -2.09 -14.70 14.85
CA GLU A 9 -1.44 -13.45 14.42
C GLU A 9 -2.29 -12.47 13.57
N GLY A 10 -3.40 -12.88 12.96
CA GLY A 10 -4.31 -12.00 12.18
C GLY A 10 -5.53 -11.45 12.95
N LYS A 11 -5.38 -11.16 14.24
CA LYS A 11 -6.47 -11.27 15.21
C LYS A 11 -7.58 -10.22 15.14
N ALA A 12 -7.39 -8.92 14.92
CA ALA A 12 -8.48 -7.96 15.21
C ALA A 12 -9.70 -8.00 14.26
N ALA A 13 -9.53 -7.90 12.94
CA ALA A 13 -10.67 -7.88 12.01
C ALA A 13 -11.32 -9.27 11.86
N LEU A 14 -10.53 -10.34 11.85
CA LEU A 14 -11.07 -11.69 11.89
C LEU A 14 -11.78 -11.98 13.21
N LYS A 15 -11.35 -11.39 14.34
CA LYS A 15 -12.12 -11.44 15.60
C LYS A 15 -13.46 -10.73 15.50
N ILE A 16 -13.57 -9.61 14.76
CA ILE A 16 -14.85 -8.94 14.55
C ILE A 16 -15.79 -9.89 13.82
N VAL A 17 -15.35 -10.44 12.68
CA VAL A 17 -16.13 -11.41 11.89
C VAL A 17 -16.46 -12.66 12.71
N GLU A 18 -15.50 -13.20 13.47
CA GLU A 18 -15.70 -14.35 14.35
C GLU A 18 -16.72 -14.05 15.46
N LYS A 19 -16.67 -12.86 16.07
CA LYS A 19 -17.65 -12.43 17.08
C LYS A 19 -19.04 -12.30 16.46
N ILE A 20 -19.17 -11.68 15.29
CA ILE A 20 -20.45 -11.60 14.57
C ILE A 20 -20.96 -13.03 14.28
N GLY A 21 -20.09 -13.89 13.76
CA GLY A 21 -20.40 -15.29 13.47
C GLY A 21 -20.86 -16.06 14.70
N LYS A 22 -20.21 -15.88 15.87
CA LYS A 22 -20.62 -16.50 17.15
C LYS A 22 -21.98 -15.99 17.63
N THR A 23 -22.22 -14.68 17.53
CA THR A 23 -23.52 -14.09 17.87
C THR A 23 -24.61 -14.64 16.97
N LEU A 24 -24.39 -14.70 15.66
CA LEU A 24 -25.35 -15.28 14.71
C LEU A 24 -25.53 -16.79 14.93
N ASP A 25 -24.47 -17.51 15.28
CA ASP A 25 -24.49 -18.94 15.55
C ASP A 25 -25.33 -19.31 16.79
N SER A 26 -25.44 -18.40 17.76
CA SER A 26 -26.37 -18.57 18.89
C SER A 26 -27.84 -18.60 18.46
N LEU A 27 -28.15 -18.09 17.26
CA LEU A 27 -29.48 -17.97 16.70
C LEU A 27 -29.84 -19.09 15.73
N LYS A 28 -29.01 -20.14 15.61
CA LYS A 28 -29.22 -21.29 14.68
C LYS A 28 -30.60 -21.96 14.79
N ARG A 29 -31.27 -21.82 15.93
CA ARG A 29 -32.64 -22.32 16.15
C ARG A 29 -33.69 -21.53 15.35
N SER A 30 -33.51 -20.21 15.20
CA SER A 30 -34.44 -19.30 14.54
C SER A 30 -34.02 -18.90 13.12
N VAL A 31 -32.74 -19.04 12.78
CA VAL A 31 -32.18 -18.53 11.53
C VAL A 31 -31.22 -19.54 10.91
N THR A 32 -31.22 -19.63 9.58
CA THR A 32 -30.22 -20.37 8.79
C THR A 32 -29.33 -19.37 8.05
N LYS A 33 -28.00 -19.52 8.17
CA LYS A 33 -27.04 -18.75 7.37
C LYS A 33 -26.92 -19.37 5.98
N GLU A 34 -27.16 -18.59 4.93
CA GLU A 34 -27.10 -19.07 3.55
C GLU A 34 -25.79 -18.71 2.85
N SER A 35 -25.27 -17.52 3.11
CA SER A 35 -24.07 -16.99 2.46
C SER A 35 -23.35 -16.02 3.38
N GLU A 36 -22.02 -16.06 3.33
CA GLU A 36 -21.13 -15.20 4.08
C GLU A 36 -20.12 -14.58 3.10
N VAL A 37 -20.09 -13.26 3.02
CA VAL A 37 -19.21 -12.50 2.13
C VAL A 37 -18.38 -11.53 2.94
N LEU A 38 -17.07 -11.49 2.68
CA LEU A 38 -16.15 -10.58 3.34
C LEU A 38 -15.42 -9.74 2.28
N ALA A 39 -15.52 -8.42 2.38
CA ALA A 39 -14.76 -7.50 1.55
C ALA A 39 -13.88 -6.61 2.42
N LEU A 40 -12.59 -6.55 2.14
CA LEU A 40 -11.63 -5.71 2.85
C LEU A 40 -11.15 -4.59 1.92
N ARG A 41 -11.42 -3.34 2.29
CA ARG A 41 -10.98 -2.13 1.58
C ARG A 41 -9.79 -1.54 2.32
N LEU A 42 -8.59 -1.89 1.86
CA LEU A 42 -7.35 -1.55 2.55
C LEU A 42 -7.00 -0.06 2.52
N PRO A 43 -7.16 0.66 1.39
CA PRO A 43 -6.87 2.10 1.36
C PRO A 43 -7.75 2.90 2.33
N ASP A 44 -8.99 2.46 2.52
CA ASP A 44 -9.96 3.12 3.39
C ASP A 44 -9.87 2.64 4.84
N HIS A 45 -9.06 1.62 5.12
CA HIS A 45 -9.02 0.91 6.41
C HIS A 45 -10.41 0.46 6.87
N THR A 46 -11.23 -0.06 5.96
CA THR A 46 -12.58 -0.56 6.28
C THR A 46 -12.80 -1.98 5.79
N GLY A 47 -13.64 -2.73 6.49
CA GLY A 47 -14.13 -4.03 6.07
C GLY A 47 -15.64 -4.05 6.03
N GLU A 48 -16.19 -4.87 5.15
CA GLU A 48 -17.61 -5.14 5.01
C GLU A 48 -17.81 -6.65 5.13
N TYR A 49 -18.50 -7.07 6.18
CA TYR A 49 -18.94 -8.45 6.34
C TYR A 49 -20.45 -8.51 6.12
N SER A 50 -20.86 -9.34 5.17
CA SER A 50 -22.23 -9.47 4.73
C SER A 50 -22.70 -10.91 4.95
N VAL A 51 -23.84 -11.07 5.62
CA VAL A 51 -24.43 -12.39 5.88
C VAL A 51 -25.87 -12.41 5.42
N VAL A 52 -26.20 -13.41 4.59
CA VAL A 52 -27.57 -13.72 4.20
C VAL A 52 -28.16 -14.69 5.20
N LEU A 53 -29.26 -14.29 5.80
CA LEU A 53 -30.00 -15.01 6.82
C LEU A 53 -31.38 -15.37 6.30
N ARG A 54 -31.70 -16.68 6.24
CA ARG A 54 -33.07 -17.16 6.06
C ARG A 54 -33.71 -17.38 7.41
N ILE A 55 -34.87 -16.77 7.63
CA ILE A 55 -35.60 -16.86 8.88
C ILE A 55 -36.51 -18.09 8.85
N LYS A 56 -36.46 -18.90 9.91
CA LYS A 56 -37.39 -20.01 10.10
C LYS A 56 -38.70 -19.45 10.65
N SER A 57 -39.81 -19.74 10.00
CA SER A 57 -41.12 -19.23 10.37
C SER A 57 -41.47 -19.52 11.85
N GLY A 58 -41.98 -18.50 12.56
CA GLY A 58 -42.72 -18.68 13.81
C GLY A 58 -42.09 -18.18 15.11
N TYR A 59 -40.79 -17.87 15.18
CA TYR A 59 -40.23 -17.30 16.42
C TYR A 59 -38.98 -16.44 16.17
N TYR A 60 -39.17 -15.12 16.12
CA TYR A 60 -38.07 -14.19 16.28
C TYR A 60 -37.72 -14.08 17.76
N GLY A 61 -36.67 -14.82 18.13
CA GLY A 61 -36.08 -14.76 19.47
C GLY A 61 -35.45 -13.39 19.71
N GLY A 62 -36.25 -12.43 20.16
CA GLY A 62 -35.83 -11.16 20.73
C GLY A 62 -34.96 -10.26 19.83
N LYS A 63 -34.55 -9.13 20.39
CA LYS A 63 -33.55 -8.24 19.79
C LYS A 63 -32.17 -8.89 19.89
N ILE A 64 -31.40 -8.80 18.83
CA ILE A 64 -30.04 -9.33 18.73
C ILE A 64 -29.06 -8.18 18.93
N ALA A 65 -28.24 -8.28 19.96
CA ALA A 65 -27.24 -7.27 20.30
C ALA A 65 -25.86 -7.62 19.73
N PHE A 66 -25.29 -6.68 18.99
CA PHE A 66 -23.93 -6.70 18.48
C PHE A 66 -23.10 -5.65 19.23
N SER A 67 -22.58 -6.03 20.39
CA SER A 67 -21.64 -5.23 21.18
C SER A 67 -20.20 -5.54 20.75
N ILE A 68 -19.84 -5.15 19.53
CA ILE A 68 -18.53 -5.42 18.94
C ILE A 68 -17.85 -4.08 18.64
N PRO A 69 -16.65 -3.83 19.19
CA PRO A 69 -15.94 -2.58 18.93
C PRO A 69 -15.62 -2.46 17.43
N ASN A 70 -15.47 -1.23 16.96
CA ASN A 70 -15.08 -0.86 15.59
C ASN A 70 -16.12 -1.12 14.51
N ILE A 71 -17.33 -1.59 14.83
CA ILE A 71 -18.45 -1.52 13.89
C ILE A 71 -18.84 -0.06 13.70
N ILE A 72 -18.74 0.41 12.46
CA ILE A 72 -19.12 1.76 12.05
C ILE A 72 -20.62 1.80 11.76
N LYS A 73 -21.12 0.76 11.09
CA LYS A 73 -22.50 0.71 10.60
C LYS A 73 -23.01 -0.72 10.51
N LEU A 74 -24.27 -0.91 10.91
CA LEU A 74 -25.05 -2.10 10.62
C LEU A 74 -26.20 -1.72 9.68
N GLN A 75 -26.45 -2.52 8.64
CA GLN A 75 -27.59 -2.37 7.75
C GLN A 75 -28.32 -3.70 7.60
N ALA A 76 -29.65 -3.64 7.55
CA ALA A 76 -30.50 -4.76 7.17
C ALA A 76 -31.17 -4.46 5.83
N VAL A 77 -31.13 -5.42 4.92
CA VAL A 77 -31.81 -5.36 3.61
C VAL A 77 -32.65 -6.61 3.44
N CYS A 78 -33.94 -6.46 3.21
CA CYS A 78 -34.84 -7.57 2.90
C CYS A 78 -34.65 -8.03 1.45
N LEU A 79 -34.56 -9.34 1.24
CA LEU A 79 -34.54 -9.98 -0.07
C LEU A 79 -35.87 -10.70 -0.31
N PRO A 80 -36.43 -10.69 -1.53
CA PRO A 80 -35.83 -10.19 -2.78
C PRO A 80 -36.13 -8.71 -3.08
N ALA A 81 -36.90 -8.00 -2.25
CA ALA A 81 -37.31 -6.63 -2.53
C ALA A 81 -36.16 -5.59 -2.52
N PHE A 82 -34.95 -5.98 -2.09
CA PHE A 82 -33.78 -5.13 -1.87
C PHE A 82 -34.09 -3.86 -1.06
N ARG A 83 -35.10 -3.93 -0.20
CA ARG A 83 -35.56 -2.81 0.61
C ARG A 83 -34.73 -2.71 1.87
N ARG A 84 -34.21 -1.51 2.16
CA ARG A 84 -33.53 -1.23 3.43
C ARG A 84 -34.54 -1.19 4.57
N GLU A 85 -34.23 -1.91 5.64
CA GLU A 85 -35.07 -2.00 6.84
C GLU A 85 -34.43 -1.20 7.97
N GLU A 86 -34.50 0.13 7.86
CA GLU A 86 -33.89 1.03 8.85
C GLU A 86 -34.58 0.90 10.22
N SER A 87 -35.89 0.60 10.25
CA SER A 87 -36.65 0.35 11.48
C SER A 87 -36.18 -0.86 12.27
N ALA A 88 -35.56 -1.84 11.60
CA ALA A 88 -35.07 -3.07 12.21
C ALA A 88 -33.68 -2.91 12.85
N ILE A 89 -32.98 -1.79 12.58
CA ILE A 89 -31.68 -1.49 13.17
C ILE A 89 -31.80 -0.31 14.12
N SER A 90 -31.40 -0.47 15.38
CA SER A 90 -31.22 0.64 16.31
C SER A 90 -29.82 0.62 16.90
N ARG A 91 -29.34 1.80 17.33
CA ARG A 91 -28.06 1.92 18.03
C ARG A 91 -28.32 2.41 19.45
N GLU A 92 -27.85 1.66 20.43
CA GLU A 92 -27.90 2.01 21.84
C GLU A 92 -26.46 2.12 22.36
N GLY A 93 -25.95 3.35 22.44
CA GLY A 93 -24.54 3.62 22.74
C GLY A 93 -23.60 2.98 21.70
N ASP A 94 -22.75 2.06 22.16
CA ASP A 94 -21.79 1.31 21.32
C ASP A 94 -22.33 -0.05 20.84
N THR A 95 -23.59 -0.36 21.15
CA THR A 95 -24.22 -1.61 20.73
C THR A 95 -25.17 -1.37 19.56
N PHE A 96 -25.03 -2.18 18.51
CA PHE A 96 -26.02 -2.26 17.45
C PHE A 96 -27.05 -3.32 17.80
N LEU A 97 -28.32 -2.98 17.69
CA LEU A 97 -29.44 -3.88 17.89
C LEU A 97 -30.11 -4.16 16.56
N PHE A 98 -30.27 -5.44 16.25
CA PHE A 98 -31.11 -5.91 15.17
C PHE A 98 -32.39 -6.48 15.79
N ASP A 99 -33.53 -5.89 15.43
CA ASP A 99 -34.86 -6.33 15.85
C ASP A 99 -35.58 -6.92 14.64
N PRO A 100 -35.57 -8.25 14.50
CA PRO A 100 -36.17 -8.86 13.34
C PRO A 100 -37.70 -8.79 13.34
N GLY A 101 -38.33 -8.53 14.50
CA GLY A 101 -39.79 -8.33 14.59
C GLY A 101 -40.27 -7.07 13.88
N LYS A 102 -39.35 -6.15 13.54
CA LYS A 102 -39.63 -4.91 12.79
C LYS A 102 -39.35 -5.01 11.30
N LEU A 103 -39.04 -6.20 10.79
CA LEU A 103 -38.89 -6.44 9.37
C LEU A 103 -40.24 -6.38 8.65
N SER A 104 -40.25 -5.96 7.40
CA SER A 104 -41.46 -5.95 6.57
C SER A 104 -42.09 -7.35 6.47
N VAL A 105 -43.43 -7.39 6.45
CA VAL A 105 -44.20 -8.63 6.28
C VAL A 105 -43.79 -9.32 4.97
N GLY A 106 -43.44 -10.61 5.03
CA GLY A 106 -42.96 -11.38 3.87
C GLY A 106 -41.44 -11.41 3.69
N ALA A 107 -40.67 -10.82 4.61
CA ALA A 107 -39.21 -10.93 4.62
C ALA A 107 -38.75 -12.31 5.13
N GLU A 108 -38.64 -13.29 4.23
CA GLU A 108 -38.10 -14.61 4.54
C GLU A 108 -36.57 -14.61 4.61
N THR A 109 -35.93 -13.72 3.86
CA THR A 109 -34.48 -13.61 3.77
C THR A 109 -34.03 -12.17 4.01
N VAL A 110 -33.01 -12.01 4.86
CA VAL A 110 -32.43 -10.72 5.20
C VAL A 110 -30.92 -10.77 5.01
N LEU A 111 -30.39 -9.74 4.36
CA LEU A 111 -28.98 -9.46 4.25
C LEU A 111 -28.58 -8.47 5.35
N LEU A 112 -27.75 -8.93 6.29
CA LEU A 112 -27.11 -8.07 7.27
C LEU A 112 -25.74 -7.66 6.76
N LYS A 113 -25.46 -6.36 6.73
CA LYS A 113 -24.18 -5.78 6.36
C LYS A 113 -23.54 -5.08 7.54
N PHE A 114 -22.36 -5.53 7.91
CA PHE A 114 -21.54 -4.97 8.97
C PHE A 114 -20.35 -4.26 8.35
N ILE A 115 -20.33 -2.92 8.47
CA ILE A 115 -19.18 -2.11 8.06
C ILE A 115 -18.36 -1.82 9.31
N PHE A 116 -17.08 -2.16 9.30
CA PHE A 116 -16.19 -2.01 10.44
C PHE A 116 -14.86 -1.37 10.04
N LYS A 117 -14.20 -0.76 11.02
CA LYS A 117 -12.86 -0.18 10.87
C LYS A 117 -11.80 -1.28 11.06
N ILE A 118 -10.78 -1.25 10.21
CA ILE A 118 -9.60 -2.10 10.30
C ILE A 118 -8.51 -1.30 11.02
N GLU A 119 -8.17 -1.69 12.25
CA GLU A 119 -7.17 -0.97 13.05
C GLU A 119 -5.74 -1.49 12.84
N GLU A 120 -5.58 -2.77 12.49
CA GLU A 120 -4.28 -3.44 12.43
C GLU A 120 -3.81 -3.65 10.98
N ARG A 121 -2.65 -3.07 10.62
CA ARG A 121 -1.98 -3.37 9.33
C ARG A 121 -1.51 -4.82 9.22
N THR A 122 -1.25 -5.49 10.35
CA THR A 122 -0.84 -6.90 10.43
C THR A 122 -1.89 -7.88 9.88
N ILE A 123 -3.15 -7.46 9.75
CA ILE A 123 -4.19 -8.28 9.10
C ILE A 123 -3.79 -8.57 7.64
N LEU A 124 -3.20 -7.59 6.94
CA LEU A 124 -2.74 -7.75 5.58
C LEU A 124 -1.61 -8.77 5.49
N GLU A 125 -0.60 -8.63 6.35
CA GLU A 125 0.57 -9.52 6.36
C GLU A 125 0.18 -10.98 6.62
N ASN A 126 -0.91 -11.21 7.36
CA ASN A 126 -1.43 -12.54 7.67
C ASN A 126 -2.39 -13.10 6.62
N LEU A 127 -3.08 -12.23 5.86
CA LEU A 127 -4.02 -12.65 4.83
C LEU A 127 -3.38 -12.77 3.45
N VAL A 128 -2.41 -11.91 3.15
CA VAL A 128 -1.78 -11.79 1.85
C VAL A 128 -0.27 -11.99 2.00
N LYS A 129 0.28 -12.85 1.16
CA LYS A 129 1.71 -12.99 0.93
C LYS A 129 2.10 -12.08 -0.22
N LEU A 130 3.01 -11.14 0.04
CA LEU A 130 3.62 -10.28 -0.96
C LEU A 130 5.06 -10.71 -1.14
N ASN A 131 5.45 -11.01 -2.37
CA ASN A 131 6.84 -11.31 -2.72
C ASN A 131 7.29 -10.35 -3.82
N SER A 132 8.35 -9.59 -3.55
CA SER A 132 9.10 -8.83 -4.55
C SER A 132 10.48 -9.43 -4.71
N HIS A 133 10.93 -9.64 -5.94
CA HIS A 133 12.35 -9.81 -6.19
C HIS A 133 13.02 -8.44 -6.03
N LEU A 134 13.87 -8.31 -5.00
CA LEU A 134 14.59 -7.06 -4.69
C LEU A 134 15.65 -6.74 -5.74
N ASP A 135 16.23 -7.78 -6.35
CA ASP A 135 17.20 -7.62 -7.43
C ASP A 135 16.48 -7.57 -8.78
N PRO A 136 16.74 -6.53 -9.59
CA PRO A 136 16.19 -6.48 -10.93
C PRO A 136 16.79 -7.60 -11.78
N LEU A 137 15.98 -8.21 -12.65
CA LEU A 137 16.45 -9.29 -13.53
C LEU A 137 17.38 -8.83 -14.68
N GLY A 138 17.64 -7.52 -14.78
CA GLY A 138 18.46 -6.94 -15.83
C GLY A 138 19.95 -7.09 -15.51
N SER A 139 20.77 -7.32 -16.53
CA SER A 139 22.21 -7.08 -16.44
C SER A 139 22.49 -5.57 -16.28
N ASP A 140 23.70 -5.22 -15.84
CA ASP A 140 24.16 -3.82 -15.78
C ASP A 140 24.04 -3.08 -17.13
N THR A 141 24.04 -3.83 -18.23
CA THR A 141 23.89 -3.34 -19.61
C THR A 141 22.45 -3.23 -20.12
N ALA A 142 21.45 -3.72 -19.36
CA ALA A 142 20.06 -3.62 -19.76
C ALA A 142 19.62 -2.14 -19.90
N THR A 143 18.61 -1.86 -20.71
CA THR A 143 18.05 -0.50 -20.83
C THR A 143 17.01 -0.20 -19.75
N GLU A 144 16.50 -1.26 -19.12
CA GLU A 144 15.41 -1.25 -18.15
C GLU A 144 15.72 -2.23 -17.02
N ASP A 145 15.23 -1.93 -15.82
CA ASP A 145 15.19 -2.86 -14.70
C ASP A 145 13.76 -3.37 -14.52
N ARG A 146 13.61 -4.67 -14.29
CA ARG A 146 12.30 -5.33 -14.12
C ARG A 146 12.22 -5.99 -12.76
N TYR A 147 11.14 -5.70 -12.05
CA TYR A 147 10.83 -6.22 -10.72
C TYR A 147 9.54 -7.03 -10.80
N TRP A 148 9.60 -8.32 -10.46
CA TRP A 148 8.41 -9.17 -10.38
C TRP A 148 7.65 -8.87 -9.11
N LEU A 149 6.34 -8.69 -9.26
CA LEU A 149 5.38 -8.45 -8.20
C LEU A 149 4.50 -9.68 -8.09
N THR A 150 4.46 -10.32 -6.92
CA THR A 150 3.54 -11.43 -6.66
C THR A 150 2.74 -11.14 -5.41
N ALA A 151 1.41 -11.15 -5.54
CA ALA A 151 0.48 -11.01 -4.42
C ALA A 151 -0.41 -12.25 -4.37
N GLN A 152 -0.53 -12.89 -3.20
CA GLN A 152 -1.29 -14.12 -3.05
C GLN A 152 -2.04 -14.17 -1.71
N ILE A 153 -3.32 -14.54 -1.73
CA ILE A 153 -4.08 -14.86 -0.52
C ILE A 153 -3.52 -16.13 0.13
N LYS A 154 -3.22 -16.06 1.42
CA LYS A 154 -2.78 -17.21 2.21
C LYS A 154 -3.97 -18.14 2.48
N PHE A 155 -3.78 -19.44 2.28
CA PHE A 155 -4.78 -20.50 2.55
C PHE A 155 -6.15 -20.31 1.86
N PRO A 156 -6.22 -20.11 0.54
CA PRO A 156 -7.48 -19.85 -0.18
C PRO A 156 -8.50 -20.98 0.01
N ALA A 157 -8.06 -22.24 0.03
CA ALA A 157 -8.93 -23.41 0.24
C ALA A 157 -9.63 -23.43 1.61
N THR A 158 -8.99 -22.87 2.66
CA THR A 158 -9.63 -22.74 3.98
C THR A 158 -10.64 -21.61 3.97
N LEU A 159 -10.32 -20.49 3.30
CA LEU A 159 -11.20 -19.33 3.21
C LEU A 159 -12.45 -19.63 2.36
N GLN A 160 -12.34 -20.41 1.29
CA GLN A 160 -13.47 -20.90 0.49
C GLN A 160 -14.45 -21.79 1.27
N LYS A 161 -14.00 -22.43 2.36
CA LYS A 161 -14.88 -23.19 3.26
C LYS A 161 -15.66 -22.30 4.23
N LEU A 162 -15.15 -21.09 4.50
CA LEU A 162 -15.70 -20.17 5.48
C LEU A 162 -16.60 -19.10 4.82
N TYR A 163 -16.17 -18.59 3.68
CA TYR A 163 -16.84 -17.51 2.96
C TYR A 163 -17.23 -17.98 1.57
N SER A 164 -18.44 -17.59 1.14
CA SER A 164 -18.90 -17.76 -0.23
C SER A 164 -18.13 -16.86 -1.19
N SER A 165 -17.74 -15.66 -0.72
CA SER A 165 -16.85 -14.76 -1.45
C SER A 165 -15.96 -14.00 -0.46
N LEU A 166 -14.69 -13.82 -0.81
CA LEU A 166 -13.76 -12.94 -0.14
C LEU A 166 -13.07 -12.05 -1.18
N GLU A 167 -13.09 -10.75 -0.92
CA GLU A 167 -12.42 -9.73 -1.73
C GLU A 167 -11.45 -8.93 -0.86
N VAL A 168 -10.23 -8.74 -1.36
CA VAL A 168 -9.21 -7.91 -0.72
C VAL A 168 -8.82 -6.84 -1.72
N LEU A 169 -9.31 -5.63 -1.50
CA LEU A 169 -9.22 -4.50 -2.42
C LEU A 169 -8.09 -3.56 -1.99
N GLY A 170 -7.27 -3.18 -2.97
CA GLY A 170 -6.20 -2.20 -2.81
C GLY A 170 -5.03 -2.70 -1.96
N VAL A 171 -4.55 -3.91 -2.23
CA VAL A 171 -3.34 -4.45 -1.62
C VAL A 171 -2.14 -3.61 -2.07
N ASP A 172 -1.55 -2.86 -1.14
CA ASP A 172 -0.35 -2.07 -1.38
C ASP A 172 0.88 -2.97 -1.49
N PHE A 173 1.68 -2.70 -2.52
CA PHE A 173 2.92 -3.39 -2.81
C PHE A 173 4.02 -2.35 -3.05
N ARG A 174 5.05 -2.35 -2.22
CA ARG A 174 6.13 -1.35 -2.26
C ARG A 174 7.41 -1.95 -2.83
N VAL A 175 8.01 -1.27 -3.80
CA VAL A 175 9.29 -1.67 -4.42
C VAL A 175 10.25 -0.51 -4.39
N ASP A 176 11.44 -0.75 -3.84
CA ASP A 176 12.53 0.22 -3.84
C ASP A 176 13.34 0.10 -5.13
N VAL A 177 13.17 1.07 -6.03
CA VAL A 177 13.91 1.15 -7.29
C VAL A 177 15.22 1.89 -7.05
N GLY A 178 16.34 1.19 -7.16
CA GLY A 178 17.67 1.78 -6.98
C GLY A 178 18.03 2.77 -8.10
N VAL A 179 18.20 4.04 -7.77
CA VAL A 179 18.58 5.10 -8.73
C VAL A 179 20.03 5.54 -8.63
N HIS A 180 20.73 5.10 -7.57
CA HIS A 180 22.11 5.46 -7.28
C HIS A 180 23.09 5.16 -8.43
N GLN A 181 22.85 4.12 -9.25
CA GLN A 181 23.71 3.81 -10.39
C GLN A 181 23.58 4.84 -11.52
N GLN A 182 22.40 5.42 -11.72
CA GLN A 182 22.23 6.52 -12.69
C GLN A 182 22.84 7.81 -12.14
N ILE A 183 22.80 8.05 -10.83
CA ILE A 183 23.49 9.19 -10.23
C ILE A 183 25.03 9.07 -10.41
N LYS A 184 25.58 7.86 -10.41
CA LYS A 184 27.00 7.61 -10.75
C LYS A 184 27.34 7.87 -12.22
N THR A 185 26.41 8.28 -13.08
CA THR A 185 26.74 8.75 -14.44
C THR A 185 26.98 10.25 -14.51
N LEU A 186 26.80 10.98 -13.40
CA LEU A 186 27.17 12.39 -13.31
C LEU A 186 28.68 12.59 -13.56
N PRO A 187 29.09 13.72 -14.17
CA PRO A 187 30.50 14.10 -14.26
C PRO A 187 31.20 14.09 -12.90
N SER A 188 32.49 13.73 -12.90
CA SER A 188 33.31 13.59 -11.68
C SER A 188 33.34 14.87 -10.85
N GLU A 189 33.35 16.03 -11.50
CA GLU A 189 33.41 17.34 -10.85
C GLU A 189 32.12 17.63 -10.08
N VAL A 190 30.97 17.36 -10.72
CA VAL A 190 29.63 17.54 -10.12
C VAL A 190 29.46 16.59 -8.95
N ARG A 191 29.82 15.32 -9.13
CA ARG A 191 29.75 14.31 -8.06
C ARG A 191 30.64 14.67 -6.88
N GLY A 192 31.90 15.03 -7.14
CA GLY A 192 32.84 15.42 -6.09
C GLY A 192 32.38 16.68 -5.34
N ILE A 193 31.61 17.58 -5.96
CA ILE A 193 30.99 18.72 -5.27
C ILE A 193 29.85 18.27 -4.35
N ILE A 194 28.99 17.36 -4.81
CA ILE A 194 27.89 16.80 -4.00
C ILE A 194 28.45 16.05 -2.79
N GLU A 195 29.43 15.17 -3.01
CA GLU A 195 30.11 14.38 -1.97
C GLU A 195 30.79 15.28 -0.93
N ARG A 196 31.60 16.26 -1.36
CA ARG A 196 32.28 17.19 -0.43
C ARG A 196 31.31 18.05 0.37
N THR A 197 30.18 18.43 -0.21
CA THR A 197 29.13 19.17 0.52
C THR A 197 28.51 18.30 1.60
N ALA A 198 28.27 17.02 1.30
CA ALA A 198 27.76 16.07 2.29
C ALA A 198 28.77 15.82 3.41
N ASP A 199 30.06 15.63 3.07
CA ASP A 199 31.14 15.49 4.06
C ASP A 199 31.25 16.71 4.97
N PHE A 200 31.12 17.93 4.41
CA PHE A 200 31.09 19.17 5.19
C PHE A 200 29.90 19.21 6.16
N SER A 201 28.74 18.73 5.73
CA SER A 201 27.52 18.75 6.54
C SER A 201 27.56 17.71 7.67
N GLY A 202 28.25 16.58 7.47
CA GLY A 202 28.37 15.49 8.45
C GLY A 202 29.61 15.55 9.38
N THR A 203 30.60 16.40 9.09
CA THR A 203 31.87 16.41 9.85
C THR A 203 31.80 17.29 11.09
N SER A 204 32.03 16.71 12.28
CA SER A 204 32.17 17.45 13.56
C SER A 204 33.62 17.80 13.92
N ASP A 205 34.60 17.36 13.13
CA ASP A 205 36.02 17.56 13.35
C ASP A 205 36.49 18.95 12.89
N ARG A 206 37.04 19.74 13.82
CA ARG A 206 37.41 21.14 13.65
C ARG A 206 38.56 21.36 12.65
N GLU A 207 39.52 20.45 12.56
CA GLU A 207 40.66 20.59 11.63
C GLU A 207 40.26 20.24 10.20
N LYS A 208 39.40 19.22 10.05
CA LYS A 208 38.81 18.86 8.75
C LYS A 208 37.86 19.93 8.26
N LEU A 209 37.05 20.52 9.15
CA LEU A 209 36.16 21.64 8.82
C LEU A 209 36.91 22.81 8.18
N LEU A 210 38.09 23.20 8.70
CA LEU A 210 38.86 24.30 8.12
C LEU A 210 39.32 24.02 6.67
N LYS A 211 39.72 22.78 6.36
CA LYS A 211 40.04 22.37 4.99
C LYS A 211 38.78 22.36 4.11
N LEU A 212 37.70 21.81 4.63
CA LEU A 212 36.42 21.72 3.92
C LEU A 212 35.77 23.09 3.68
N VAL A 213 36.03 24.13 4.48
CA VAL A 213 35.52 25.51 4.25
C VAL A 213 36.06 26.09 2.94
N ALA A 214 37.34 25.89 2.63
CA ALA A 214 37.93 26.38 1.39
C ALA A 214 37.34 25.66 0.18
N GLU A 215 37.10 24.35 0.30
CA GLU A 215 36.46 23.52 -0.71
C GLU A 215 34.98 23.89 -0.88
N GLN A 216 34.27 24.17 0.21
CA GLN A 216 32.88 24.59 0.23
C GLN A 216 32.68 25.93 -0.49
N ARG A 217 33.63 26.87 -0.35
CA ARG A 217 33.58 28.14 -1.11
C ARG A 217 33.73 27.91 -2.62
N ARG A 218 34.57 26.96 -3.04
CA ARG A 218 34.71 26.59 -4.46
C ARG A 218 33.47 25.86 -4.96
N ALA A 219 32.94 24.93 -4.18
CA ALA A 219 31.69 24.23 -4.44
C ALA A 219 30.52 25.22 -4.58
N ALA A 220 30.37 26.18 -3.67
CA ALA A 220 29.31 27.18 -3.71
C ALA A 220 29.39 28.07 -4.96
N LYS A 221 30.59 28.47 -5.40
CA LYS A 221 30.76 29.21 -6.67
C LYS A 221 30.33 28.38 -7.87
N PHE A 222 30.72 27.11 -7.91
CA PHE A 222 30.34 26.18 -8.97
C PHE A 222 28.82 25.95 -8.99
N VAL A 223 28.22 25.63 -7.84
CA VAL A 223 26.77 25.43 -7.69
C VAL A 223 26.01 26.70 -8.08
N SER A 224 26.50 27.89 -7.71
CA SER A 224 25.87 29.15 -8.12
C SER A 224 25.90 29.36 -9.64
N ARG A 225 26.94 28.89 -10.32
CA ARG A 225 27.06 28.98 -11.79
C ARG A 225 26.14 28.01 -12.51
N PHE A 226 25.95 26.80 -11.95
CA PHE A 226 25.14 25.72 -12.52
C PHE A 226 23.84 25.48 -11.73
N ARG A 227 23.30 26.55 -11.15
CA ARG A 227 22.18 26.47 -10.19
C ARG A 227 20.95 25.83 -10.81
N GLU A 228 20.63 26.17 -12.06
CA GLU A 228 19.48 25.59 -12.76
C GLU A 228 19.70 24.11 -13.09
N ASP A 229 20.93 23.69 -13.38
CA ASP A 229 21.24 22.27 -13.65
C ASP A 229 21.08 21.41 -12.38
N PHE A 230 21.56 21.89 -11.24
CA PHE A 230 21.32 21.23 -9.94
C PHE A 230 19.84 21.20 -9.58
N ARG A 231 19.09 22.26 -9.91
CA ARG A 231 17.63 22.31 -9.71
C ARG A 231 16.92 21.29 -10.59
N GLU A 232 17.24 21.22 -11.87
CA GLU A 232 16.67 20.25 -12.81
C GLU A 232 17.01 18.81 -12.39
N LEU A 233 18.23 18.57 -11.89
CA LEU A 233 18.61 17.27 -11.32
C LEU A 233 17.77 16.90 -10.09
N ALA A 234 17.57 17.84 -9.15
CA ALA A 234 16.70 17.59 -8.00
C ALA A 234 15.24 17.36 -8.40
N LEU A 235 14.75 18.10 -9.40
CA LEU A 235 13.40 17.93 -9.95
C LEU A 235 13.22 16.59 -10.65
N LEU A 236 14.26 16.04 -11.29
CA LEU A 236 14.22 14.72 -11.93
C LEU A 236 13.76 13.61 -10.97
N PHE A 237 14.22 13.69 -9.71
CA PHE A 237 13.90 12.73 -8.66
C PHE A 237 12.70 13.15 -7.80
N MET A 238 11.95 14.18 -8.19
CA MET A 238 10.64 14.43 -7.60
C MET A 238 9.65 13.34 -8.01
N PRO A 239 8.82 12.80 -7.10
CA PRO A 239 7.87 11.74 -7.42
C PRO A 239 6.99 12.03 -8.65
N THR A 240 6.55 13.27 -8.80
CA THR A 240 5.69 13.73 -9.90
C THR A 240 6.37 13.65 -11.27
N ARG A 241 7.69 13.88 -11.34
CA ARG A 241 8.46 13.76 -12.59
C ARG A 241 8.98 12.34 -12.78
N PHE A 242 9.44 11.70 -11.70
CA PHE A 242 10.06 10.38 -11.76
C PHE A 242 9.07 9.29 -12.19
N SER A 243 7.78 9.44 -11.87
CA SER A 243 6.72 8.50 -12.27
C SER A 243 6.69 8.19 -13.78
N ARG A 244 7.14 9.11 -14.65
CA ARG A 244 7.21 8.91 -16.12
C ARG A 244 8.16 7.78 -16.54
N TYR A 245 9.12 7.44 -15.69
CA TYR A 245 10.10 6.37 -15.93
C TYR A 245 9.68 5.02 -15.35
N ILE A 246 8.49 4.95 -14.77
CA ILE A 246 7.96 3.77 -14.12
C ILE A 246 6.75 3.29 -14.90
N VAL A 247 6.78 2.02 -15.29
CA VAL A 247 5.65 1.35 -15.93
C VAL A 247 5.27 0.16 -15.07
N VAL A 248 4.06 0.20 -14.52
CA VAL A 248 3.48 -0.93 -13.77
C VAL A 248 2.53 -1.66 -14.70
N GLN A 249 2.80 -2.93 -14.97
CA GLN A 249 1.96 -3.75 -15.82
C GLN A 249 0.76 -4.31 -15.04
N GLN A 250 -0.38 -4.44 -15.74
CA GLN A 250 -1.55 -5.13 -15.19
C GLN A 250 -1.16 -6.56 -14.78
N PRO A 251 -1.76 -7.10 -13.69
CA PRO A 251 -2.95 -6.64 -12.98
C PRO A 251 -2.66 -5.67 -11.81
N PHE A 252 -1.47 -5.10 -11.73
CA PHE A 252 -1.11 -4.07 -10.76
C PHE A 252 -1.37 -2.68 -11.36
N ARG A 253 -1.65 -1.71 -10.49
CA ARG A 253 -1.80 -0.29 -10.85
C ARG A 253 -0.81 0.57 -10.09
N TYR A 254 -0.12 1.47 -10.79
CA TYR A 254 0.69 2.50 -10.15
C TYR A 254 -0.19 3.39 -9.27
N THR A 255 0.26 3.69 -8.05
CA THR A 255 -0.49 4.54 -7.11
C THR A 255 0.32 5.75 -6.72
N GLU A 256 1.51 5.56 -6.16
CA GLU A 256 2.33 6.63 -5.61
C GLU A 256 3.82 6.30 -5.76
N CYS A 257 4.63 7.34 -5.60
CA CYS A 257 6.07 7.27 -5.60
C CYS A 257 6.58 8.16 -4.47
N GLU A 258 7.57 7.69 -3.73
CA GLU A 258 8.18 8.39 -2.62
C GLU A 258 9.70 8.39 -2.80
N ARG A 259 10.34 9.46 -2.34
CA ARG A 259 11.81 9.49 -2.29
C ARG A 259 12.25 8.66 -1.09
N GLY A 260 13.11 7.69 -1.33
CA GLY A 260 13.75 6.92 -0.28
C GLY A 260 14.85 7.70 0.42
N LEU A 261 15.71 6.96 1.12
CA LEU A 261 16.86 7.52 1.82
C LEU A 261 17.77 8.28 0.84
N GLU A 262 18.35 9.39 1.31
CA GLU A 262 19.30 10.17 0.53
C GLU A 262 20.61 9.38 0.32
N LEU A 263 21.17 9.49 -0.88
CA LEU A 263 22.47 8.93 -1.22
C LEU A 263 23.61 9.74 -0.57
N PHE A 264 23.40 11.05 -0.46
CA PHE A 264 24.29 12.01 0.16
C PHE A 264 23.45 13.02 0.97
N GLU A 265 23.79 13.27 2.23
CA GLU A 265 23.18 14.32 3.05
C GLU A 265 23.71 15.70 2.62
N SER A 266 23.33 16.15 1.43
CA SER A 266 23.80 17.40 0.82
C SER A 266 22.69 18.44 0.78
N SER A 267 22.98 19.64 1.29
CA SER A 267 22.03 20.76 1.31
C SER A 267 21.69 21.32 -0.08
N PHE A 268 22.48 21.03 -1.12
CA PHE A 268 22.29 21.63 -2.45
C PHE A 268 21.47 20.76 -3.40
N ALA A 269 21.55 19.43 -3.26
CA ALA A 269 20.79 18.49 -4.08
C ALA A 269 20.60 17.19 -3.28
N PRO A 270 19.50 17.05 -2.53
CA PRO A 270 19.18 15.80 -1.85
C PRO A 270 18.79 14.76 -2.90
N LEU A 271 19.79 13.95 -3.30
CA LEU A 271 19.62 12.89 -4.29
C LEU A 271 19.27 11.59 -3.57
N PRO A 272 18.18 10.89 -3.96
CA PRO A 272 17.81 9.65 -3.31
C PRO A 272 18.71 8.49 -3.75
N LYS A 273 18.92 7.51 -2.87
CA LYS A 273 19.54 6.22 -3.19
C LYS A 273 18.58 5.33 -3.98
N PHE A 274 17.31 5.36 -3.59
CA PHE A 274 16.22 4.63 -4.21
C PHE A 274 14.93 5.46 -4.22
N MET A 275 14.05 5.16 -5.17
CA MET A 275 12.68 5.67 -5.23
C MET A 275 11.74 4.53 -4.86
N THR A 276 10.91 4.72 -3.85
CA THR A 276 9.93 3.71 -3.43
C THR A 276 8.67 3.88 -4.26
N ILE A 277 8.31 2.86 -5.03
CA ILE A 277 7.09 2.83 -5.83
C ILE A 277 6.06 1.98 -5.13
N THR A 278 4.87 2.53 -4.88
CA THR A 278 3.73 1.75 -4.41
C THR A 278 2.82 1.43 -5.59
N SER A 279 2.59 0.15 -5.82
CA SER A 279 1.56 -0.37 -6.70
C SER A 279 0.43 -1.01 -5.90
N ARG A 280 -0.77 -1.06 -6.48
CA ARG A 280 -1.95 -1.69 -5.87
C ARG A 280 -2.46 -2.82 -6.73
N THR A 281 -3.04 -3.84 -6.11
CA THR A 281 -3.83 -4.86 -6.81
C THR A 281 -5.01 -5.30 -5.96
N ASP A 282 -5.96 -5.98 -6.57
CA ASP A 282 -7.17 -6.48 -5.93
C ASP A 282 -7.17 -8.01 -6.03
N LEU A 283 -7.41 -8.72 -4.93
CA LEU A 283 -7.42 -10.19 -4.87
C LEU A 283 -8.81 -10.69 -4.50
N SER A 284 -9.18 -11.88 -4.97
CA SER A 284 -10.43 -12.54 -4.60
C SER A 284 -10.22 -14.05 -4.41
N LEU A 285 -11.23 -14.79 -3.95
CA LEU A 285 -11.12 -16.26 -3.90
C LEU A 285 -11.12 -16.92 -5.29
N GLU A 286 -11.65 -16.22 -6.29
CA GLU A 286 -11.65 -16.64 -7.70
C GLU A 286 -10.27 -16.38 -8.32
N GLU A 287 -9.67 -15.25 -7.99
CA GLU A 287 -8.30 -14.84 -8.39
C GLU A 287 -7.42 -14.67 -7.14
N PRO A 288 -7.02 -15.76 -6.47
CA PRO A 288 -6.31 -15.69 -5.19
C PRO A 288 -4.85 -15.29 -5.33
N ALA A 289 -4.29 -15.32 -6.53
CA ALA A 289 -2.92 -14.93 -6.80
C ALA A 289 -2.84 -14.07 -8.06
N LYS A 290 -2.02 -13.02 -8.01
CA LYS A 290 -1.74 -12.12 -9.12
C LYS A 290 -0.24 -11.89 -9.25
N GLU A 291 0.23 -11.94 -10.49
CA GLU A 291 1.61 -11.71 -10.86
C GLU A 291 1.67 -10.54 -11.84
N GLY A 292 2.67 -9.68 -11.68
CA GLY A 292 2.89 -8.54 -12.55
C GLY A 292 4.33 -8.10 -12.54
N VAL A 293 4.62 -7.07 -13.33
CA VAL A 293 5.98 -6.54 -13.48
C VAL A 293 5.95 -5.02 -13.32
N LEU A 294 6.87 -4.51 -12.50
CA LEU A 294 7.26 -3.10 -12.49
C LEU A 294 8.52 -2.94 -13.34
N VAL A 295 8.47 -2.03 -14.29
CA VAL A 295 9.58 -1.69 -15.18
C VAL A 295 10.07 -0.29 -14.85
N TYR A 296 11.36 -0.19 -14.56
CA TYR A 296 12.08 1.07 -14.39
C TYR A 296 12.95 1.33 -15.63
N LYS A 297 12.69 2.44 -16.30
CA LYS A 297 13.39 2.85 -17.52
C LYS A 297 14.73 3.53 -17.23
N LYS A 298 15.69 2.76 -16.72
CA LYS A 298 17.00 3.28 -16.27
C LYS A 298 17.77 4.05 -17.34
N LYS A 299 17.68 3.65 -18.60
CA LYS A 299 18.32 4.36 -19.72
C LYS A 299 17.76 5.76 -19.91
N GLU A 300 16.44 5.92 -19.89
CA GLU A 300 15.81 7.24 -20.08
C GLU A 300 16.18 8.21 -18.96
N VAL A 301 16.35 7.72 -17.71
CA VAL A 301 16.86 8.54 -16.60
C VAL A 301 18.32 8.93 -16.82
N LYS A 302 19.16 7.98 -17.24
CA LYS A 302 20.56 8.25 -17.56
C LYS A 302 20.69 9.29 -18.67
N ASP A 303 19.91 9.15 -19.74
CA ASP A 303 19.91 10.08 -20.88
C ASP A 303 19.46 11.48 -20.44
N GLU A 304 18.48 11.58 -19.53
CA GLU A 304 18.05 12.87 -18.95
C GLU A 304 19.13 13.51 -18.06
N ILE A 305 19.85 12.71 -17.27
CA ILE A 305 21.00 13.20 -16.49
C ILE A 305 22.10 13.73 -17.42
N GLN A 306 22.39 13.03 -18.52
CA GLN A 306 23.35 13.47 -19.53
C GLN A 306 22.89 14.72 -20.29
N ARG A 307 21.58 14.91 -20.44
CA ARG A 307 21.00 16.14 -21.01
C ARG A 307 21.20 17.34 -20.09
N ILE A 308 21.06 17.15 -18.78
CA ILE A 308 21.30 18.20 -17.77
C ILE A 308 22.80 18.50 -17.66
N PHE A 309 23.64 17.45 -17.63
CA PHE A 309 25.10 17.56 -17.54
C PHE A 309 25.78 16.90 -18.75
N PRO A 310 25.86 17.58 -19.90
CA PRO A 310 26.55 17.05 -21.09
C PRO A 310 28.04 16.85 -20.83
N THR A 311 28.61 15.77 -21.40
CA THR A 311 29.96 15.31 -21.08
C THR A 311 31.06 16.33 -21.48
N SER A 312 31.69 16.91 -20.46
CA SER A 312 33.12 17.28 -20.33
C SER A 312 33.85 18.17 -21.36
N LYS A 313 33.22 19.18 -21.98
CA LYS A 313 34.01 20.30 -22.55
C LYS A 313 33.75 21.66 -21.91
N ASP A 314 32.56 21.89 -21.35
CA ASP A 314 32.21 23.19 -20.76
C ASP A 314 32.61 23.31 -19.27
N TYR A 315 32.86 22.19 -18.60
CA TYR A 315 33.15 22.13 -17.16
C TYR A 315 34.65 22.03 -16.82
N GLU A 316 35.49 21.51 -17.73
CA GLU A 316 36.95 21.45 -17.56
C GLU A 316 37.64 22.79 -17.86
N SER A 317 37.06 23.60 -18.75
CA SER A 317 37.60 24.93 -19.11
C SER A 317 37.38 25.98 -18.01
N SER A 318 36.50 25.70 -17.05
CA SER A 318 36.12 26.64 -15.99
C SER A 318 36.76 26.35 -14.63
N SER A 319 37.44 25.22 -14.45
CA SER A 319 38.23 24.88 -13.26
C SER A 319 39.70 25.32 -13.36
N ARG A 320 40.12 25.84 -14.52
CA ARG A 320 41.47 26.39 -14.77
C ARG A 320 41.57 27.93 -14.68
N CYS A 321 40.50 28.62 -14.27
CA CYS A 321 40.48 30.06 -14.02
C CYS A 321 40.15 30.37 -12.56
#